data_AF-A0A970KZP2-F1
#
_entry.id   AF-A0A970KZP2-F1
#
_cell.length_a   1.000
_cell.length_b   1.000
_cell.length_c   1.000
_cell.angle_alpha   90.00
_cell.angle_beta   90.00
_cell.angle_gamma   90.00
#
_symmetry.space_group_name_H-M   'P 1'
#
loop_
_entity.id
_entity.type
_entity.pdbx_description
1 polymer ?
#
loop_
_entity_poly.entity_id
_entity_poly.type
_entity_poly.pdbx_seq_one_letter_code
_entity_poly.pdbx_strand_id
1 'polypeptide(L)' 'MASSLPNSQPRATSSSDANVEGMILDGISELIFLDRYAMKDPHKEIKPGDTVVVLVKEDPRFPQKDIGIVRSVEGDKLTV' A
#
# COMPACT_ATOMS: atom_id res chain seq x y z
N MET A 1 14.36 -46.09 39.17
CA MET A 1 13.49 -44.93 39.46
C MET A 1 14.28 -43.68 39.13
N ALA A 2 14.01 -43.08 37.96
CA ALA A 2 14.59 -41.82 37.55
C ALA A 2 13.45 -40.89 37.16
N SER A 3 13.22 -39.91 38.02
CA SER A 3 12.35 -38.76 37.84
C SER A 3 13.05 -37.72 36.98
N SER A 4 12.44 -37.30 35.87
CA SER A 4 12.71 -35.98 35.26
C SER A 4 11.71 -35.68 34.14
N LEU A 5 10.61 -35.03 34.56
CA LEU A 5 9.86 -33.91 33.95
C LEU A 5 9.52 -33.92 32.43
N PRO A 6 8.24 -33.67 32.07
CA PRO A 6 7.87 -33.31 30.71
C PRO A 6 8.48 -31.94 30.37
N ASN A 7 9.27 -31.88 29.29
CA ASN A 7 9.79 -30.63 28.76
C ASN A 7 8.62 -29.78 28.28
N SER A 8 8.17 -28.85 29.12
CA SER A 8 7.30 -27.75 28.75
C SER A 8 8.09 -26.81 27.85
N GLN A 9 8.13 -27.13 26.56
CA GLN A 9 8.59 -26.18 25.56
C GLN A 9 7.75 -24.90 25.69
N PRO A 10 8.40 -23.72 25.74
CA PRO A 10 7.69 -22.47 25.88
C PRO A 10 6.78 -22.27 24.66
N ARG A 11 5.49 -22.08 24.95
CA ARG A 11 4.51 -21.58 24.00
C ARG A 11 4.99 -20.21 23.56
N ALA A 12 5.60 -20.13 22.37
CA ALA A 12 5.90 -18.86 21.72
C ALA A 12 4.55 -18.16 21.45
N THR A 13 4.20 -17.27 22.36
CA THR A 13 3.10 -16.33 22.23
C THR A 13 3.42 -15.33 21.15
N SER A 14 2.51 -15.24 20.19
CA SER A 14 2.07 -14.05 19.46
C SER A 14 3.12 -13.17 18.74
N SER A 15 2.81 -13.04 17.45
CA SER A 15 2.77 -11.77 16.71
C SER A 15 4.08 -11.05 16.48
N SER A 16 4.55 -11.09 15.23
CA SER A 16 4.60 -9.92 14.35
C SER A 16 5.68 -10.16 13.32
N ASP A 17 5.34 -10.84 12.22
CA ASP A 17 6.06 -10.73 10.94
C ASP A 17 5.13 -11.32 9.88
N ALA A 18 3.93 -10.76 9.79
CA ALA A 18 3.23 -10.81 8.51
C ALA A 18 4.06 -9.93 7.57
N ASN A 19 5.10 -10.51 6.98
CA ASN A 19 5.74 -9.92 5.82
C ASN A 19 4.64 -9.91 4.75
N VAL A 20 4.03 -8.73 4.58
CA VAL A 20 3.11 -8.48 3.49
C VAL A 20 3.99 -8.53 2.24
N GLU A 21 4.19 -9.73 1.68
CA GLU A 21 4.58 -9.90 0.28
C GLU A 21 3.37 -9.48 -0.57
N GLY A 22 3.01 -8.21 -0.44
CA GLY A 22 2.14 -7.52 -1.38
C GLY A 22 2.88 -7.53 -2.71
N MET A 23 2.16 -7.92 -3.77
CA MET A 23 2.69 -7.97 -5.13
C MET A 23 3.56 -6.74 -5.41
N ILE A 24 4.86 -6.98 -5.61
CA ILE A 24 5.81 -5.96 -6.05
C ILE A 24 5.50 -5.71 -7.52
N LEU A 25 4.51 -4.85 -7.77
CA LEU A 25 4.21 -4.35 -9.10
C LEU A 25 5.20 -3.22 -9.35
N ASP A 26 6.11 -3.39 -10.30
CA ASP A 26 7.19 -2.42 -10.53
C ASP A 26 6.81 -1.46 -11.67
N GLY A 27 6.84 -0.15 -11.39
CA GLY A 27 6.66 0.93 -12.36
C GLY A 27 5.34 0.91 -13.15
N ILE A 28 5.41 0.59 -14.45
CA ILE A 28 4.28 0.72 -15.40
C ILE A 28 3.13 -0.24 -15.03
N SER A 29 3.46 -1.44 -14.56
CA SER A 29 2.48 -2.46 -14.21
C SER A 29 1.62 -2.05 -13.01
N GLU A 30 2.24 -1.40 -12.01
CA GLU A 30 1.53 -0.85 -10.86
C GLU A 30 0.55 0.24 -11.28
N LEU A 31 0.98 1.10 -12.21
CA LEU A 31 0.19 2.23 -12.67
C LEU A 31 -1.04 1.77 -13.48
N ILE A 32 -0.87 0.75 -14.33
CA ILE A 32 -1.98 0.10 -15.04
C ILE A 32 -2.91 -0.59 -14.04
N PHE A 33 -2.35 -1.25 -13.03
CA PHE A 33 -3.14 -1.95 -12.03
C PHE A 33 -4.03 -0.98 -11.25
N LEU A 34 -3.47 0.13 -10.75
CA LEU A 34 -4.23 1.17 -10.06
C LEU A 34 -5.28 1.82 -10.97
N ASP A 35 -4.96 2.15 -12.23
CA ASP A 35 -5.90 2.79 -13.15
C ASP A 35 -7.13 1.90 -13.47
N ARG A 36 -6.94 0.57 -13.48
CA ARG A 36 -7.94 -0.41 -13.95
C ARG A 36 -8.66 -1.17 -12.84
N TYR A 37 -7.98 -1.43 -11.73
CA TYR A 37 -8.47 -2.30 -10.65
C TYR A 37 -8.66 -1.58 -9.32
N ALA A 38 -8.19 -0.34 -9.15
CA ALA A 38 -8.46 0.40 -7.93
C ALA A 38 -9.95 0.69 -7.80
N MET A 39 -10.49 0.47 -6.59
CA MET A 39 -11.84 0.86 -6.24
C MET A 39 -11.90 2.38 -6.21
N LYS A 40 -12.63 2.98 -7.16
CA LYS A 40 -12.79 4.43 -7.24
C LYS A 40 -13.76 4.86 -6.16
N ASP A 41 -13.30 5.66 -5.21
CA ASP A 41 -14.18 6.28 -4.23
C ASP A 41 -15.08 7.32 -4.94
N PRO A 42 -16.42 7.13 -4.95
CA PRO A 42 -17.35 8.09 -5.55
C PRO A 42 -17.40 9.42 -4.80
N HIS A 43 -16.94 9.49 -3.55
CA HIS A 43 -16.96 10.71 -2.73
C HIS A 43 -15.63 11.46 -2.73
N LYS A 44 -14.58 10.91 -3.36
CA LYS A 44 -13.23 11.49 -3.42
C LYS A 44 -12.73 11.92 -2.04
N GLU A 45 -12.99 11.12 -1.00
CA GLU A 45 -12.46 11.39 0.33
C GLU A 45 -11.02 10.92 0.40
N ILE A 46 -10.09 11.79 0.04
CA ILE A 46 -8.65 11.48 0.06
C ILE A 46 -8.11 11.78 1.45
N LYS A 47 -7.40 10.81 2.04
CA LYS A 47 -6.75 10.91 3.34
C LYS A 47 -5.24 10.77 3.21
N PRO A 48 -4.46 11.33 4.14
CA PRO A 48 -3.03 11.07 4.22
C PRO A 48 -2.78 9.55 4.35
N GLY A 49 -1.90 9.01 3.51
CA GLY A 49 -1.61 7.57 3.40
C GLY A 49 -2.31 6.86 2.24
N ASP A 50 -3.24 7.53 1.54
CA ASP A 50 -3.87 6.95 0.35
C ASP A 50 -2.92 7.00 -0.86
N THR A 51 -2.94 5.94 -1.68
CA THR A 51 -2.22 5.87 -2.95
C THR A 51 -3.05 6.49 -4.06
N VAL A 52 -2.49 7.49 -4.73
CA VAL A 52 -3.15 8.19 -5.84
C VAL A 52 -2.28 8.16 -7.10
N VAL A 53 -2.94 8.16 -8.25
CA VAL A 53 -2.27 8.32 -9.55
C VAL A 53 -2.37 9.79 -9.94
N VAL A 54 -1.21 10.44 -10.08
CA VAL A 54 -1.07 11.85 -10.40
C VAL A 54 -0.66 12.00 -11.85
N LEU A 55 -1.20 13.00 -12.53
CA LEU A 55 -0.79 13.33 -13.89
C LEU A 55 0.29 14.42 -13.82
N VAL A 56 1.54 14.02 -14.03
CA VAL A 56 2.72 14.88 -13.91
C VAL A 56 2.90 15.76 -15.15
N LYS A 57 2.52 15.25 -16.33
CA LYS A 57 2.63 15.99 -17.58
C LYS A 57 1.42 15.73 -18.48
N GLU A 58 0.68 16.80 -18.77
CA GLU A 58 -0.39 16.83 -19.76
C GLU A 58 0.21 16.91 -21.17
N ASP A 59 0.63 15.77 -21.73
CA ASP A 59 0.96 15.67 -23.15
C ASP A 59 -0.21 15.02 -23.91
N PRO A 60 -0.71 15.62 -25.01
CA PRO A 60 -1.81 15.07 -25.80
C PRO A 60 -1.52 13.69 -26.40
N ARG A 61 -0.24 13.33 -26.60
CA ARG A 61 0.16 12.04 -27.17
C ARG A 61 0.56 11.02 -26.12
N PHE A 62 1.24 11.45 -25.06
CA PHE A 62 1.73 10.56 -23.99
C PHE A 62 1.62 11.24 -22.63
N PRO A 63 0.43 11.23 -21.99
CA PRO A 63 0.29 11.80 -20.66
C PRO A 63 1.19 11.02 -19.69
N GLN A 64 2.07 11.73 -19.00
CA GLN A 64 2.92 11.11 -17.99
C GLN A 64 2.14 11.07 -16.69
N LYS A 65 1.72 9.85 -16.32
CA LYS A 65 1.13 9.56 -15.02
C LYS A 65 2.22 8.98 -14.11
N ASP A 66 2.12 9.29 -12.83
CA ASP A 66 3.00 8.76 -11.79
C ASP A 66 2.17 8.38 -10.55
N ILE A 67 2.74 7.58 -9.66
CA ILE A 67 2.10 7.12 -8.44
C ILE A 67 2.67 7.91 -7.26
N GLY A 68 1.79 8.43 -6.41
CA GLY A 68 2.17 9.14 -5.21
C GLY A 68 1.36 8.68 -4.00
N ILE A 69 1.96 8.78 -2.82
CA ILE A 69 1.27 8.58 -1.54
C ILE A 69 0.95 9.95 -0.97
N VAL A 70 -0.32 10.19 -0.65
CA VAL A 70 -0.75 11.49 -0.12
C VAL A 70 -0.12 11.71 1.26
N ARG A 71 0.69 12.78 1.40
CA ARG A 71 1.31 13.18 2.67
C ARG A 71 0.43 14.12 3.47
N SER A 72 -0.27 15.03 2.80
CA SER A 72 -1.17 15.97 3.44
C SER A 72 -2.29 16.39 2.48
N VAL A 73 -3.43 16.72 3.09
CA VAL A 73 -4.62 17.22 2.40
C VAL A 73 -5.02 18.52 3.06
N GLU A 74 -5.00 19.62 2.31
CA GLU A 74 -5.43 20.94 2.73
C GLU A 74 -6.59 21.40 1.84
N GLY A 75 -7.81 21.00 2.21
CA GLY A 75 -9.00 21.24 1.38
C GLY A 75 -8.86 20.56 0.01
N ASP A 76 -8.86 21.35 -1.06
CA ASP A 76 -8.68 20.85 -2.44
C ASP A 76 -7.20 20.67 -2.85
N LYS A 77 -6.25 21.06 -1.99
CA LYS A 77 -4.81 20.89 -2.26
C LYS A 77 -4.32 19.59 -1.66
N LEU A 78 -3.72 18.76 -2.51
CA LEU A 78 -3.09 17.50 -2.14
C LEU A 78 -1.57 17.64 -2.27
N THR A 79 -0.84 17.20 -1.26
CA THR A 79 0.61 17.03 -1.32
C THR A 79 0.91 15.54 -1.37
N VAL A 80 1.65 15.12 -2.40
CA VAL A 80 2.01 13.73 -2.73
C VAL A 80 3.53 13.62 -2.73
#